data_AF-A0A2E4E4Z6-F1
#
_entry.id   AF-A0A2E4E4Z6-F1
#
_cell.length_a   1.000
_cell.length_b   1.000
_cell.length_c   1.000
_cell.angle_alpha   90.00
_cell.angle_beta   90.00
_cell.angle_gamma   90.00
#
_symmetry.space_group_name_H-M   'P 1'
#
loop_
_entity.id
_entity.type
_entity.pdbx_description
1 polymer ?
#
loop_
_entity_poly.entity_id
_entity_poly.type
_entity_poly.pdbx_seq_one_letter_code
_entity_poly.pdbx_strand_id
1 'polypeptide(L)'
;MKLLMVKKKKKLRQKRVKNTPKFSDIIIQEIKNNNLRDSFSEELTKFAEIVAKKKISSHEDLTQIPFITIDGKNSQDHDDAVYVTINKTSVDIYVAVSDVSYFIKKNDLLDIEARKRANSFYFPDRVLPMLPQIISSNVCSIIPNKIRACLMVKTNIDLQGNINFYEIKRVKIRSVAKLTYDEVEDYIQKKNRISKKIKYLIDDLLEVFLILEKKSCKRSKLNFRTENFTIELQDSKFRINKKKQLISEKIIEELMIHTNMSVARFLLEKKIKSNFRNHEEPTDKKLEKLFGFCNQNSISFFPKKKITQKDLIGLQDQSIIDTNIFTDFILKSQSKAFYDDKNKGHFGLALKEYTHFTSPIRRYSDLMVHRDIINYMQKTHEKVSGESQIFNHLINQERKSEKLERNILLKACCLVLKKQKKKKYSGFIDGFNEKGIYVKGHELPFYAFQKFNSLSDDFYIFDENEQCAVGKKNGEVLKLGQKVHFKIKLINSNNGKILLNSLKKVENDKL
;
A
#
# COMPACT_ATOMS: atom_id res chain seq x y z
N MET A 1 21.73 -21.16 -78.59
CA MET A 1 21.50 -22.26 -77.62
C MET A 1 22.63 -22.19 -76.60
N LYS A 2 22.32 -22.06 -75.30
CA LYS A 2 23.24 -21.89 -74.15
C LYS A 2 24.02 -20.56 -74.06
N LEU A 3 23.72 -19.71 -73.07
CA LEU A 3 24.54 -19.57 -71.84
C LEU A 3 23.99 -18.45 -70.91
N LEU A 4 23.76 -18.84 -69.65
CA LEU A 4 23.79 -18.09 -68.39
C LEU A 4 23.40 -16.59 -68.32
N MET A 5 22.37 -16.29 -67.53
CA MET A 5 22.57 -15.54 -66.27
C MET A 5 21.37 -15.67 -65.32
N VAL A 6 21.62 -16.28 -64.17
CA VAL A 6 20.67 -16.55 -63.08
C VAL A 6 20.37 -15.27 -62.29
N LYS A 7 19.13 -14.76 -62.37
CA LYS A 7 18.60 -13.76 -61.42
C LYS A 7 17.84 -14.45 -60.29
N LYS A 8 18.50 -14.68 -59.16
CA LYS A 8 17.89 -15.05 -57.86
C LYS A 8 17.09 -13.85 -57.29
N LYS A 9 15.76 -13.88 -57.39
CA LYS A 9 14.86 -13.05 -56.56
C LYS A 9 14.81 -13.62 -55.13
N LYS A 10 15.73 -13.19 -54.25
CA LYS A 10 15.59 -13.37 -52.79
C LYS A 10 14.59 -12.34 -52.26
N LYS A 11 13.32 -12.73 -52.08
CA LYS A 11 12.39 -12.02 -51.17
C LYS A 11 12.94 -12.14 -49.75
N LEU A 12 13.58 -11.08 -49.26
CA LEU A 12 13.90 -10.89 -47.84
C LEU A 12 12.58 -10.80 -47.05
N ARG A 13 12.09 -11.95 -46.58
CA ARG A 13 11.22 -11.99 -45.39
C ARG A 13 12.06 -11.48 -44.22
N GLN A 14 11.94 -10.18 -43.91
CA GLN A 14 12.37 -9.66 -42.62
C GLN A 14 11.65 -10.48 -41.55
N LYS A 15 12.38 -11.40 -40.91
CA LYS A 15 11.97 -11.98 -39.63
C LYS A 15 11.76 -10.80 -38.70
N ARG A 16 10.50 -10.44 -38.41
CA ARG A 16 10.17 -9.66 -37.23
C ARG A 16 10.78 -10.40 -36.04
N VAL A 17 11.95 -9.95 -35.59
CA VAL A 17 12.48 -10.31 -34.28
C VAL A 17 11.40 -9.86 -33.32
N LYS A 18 10.62 -10.81 -32.80
CA LYS A 18 9.70 -10.55 -31.70
C LYS A 18 10.59 -10.16 -30.53
N ASN A 19 10.91 -8.88 -30.39
CA ASN A 19 11.44 -8.34 -29.14
C ASN A 19 10.42 -8.72 -28.08
N THR A 20 10.75 -9.71 -27.26
CA THR A 20 10.04 -9.94 -26.01
C THR A 20 10.13 -8.62 -25.25
N PRO A 21 8.99 -7.95 -24.96
CA PRO A 21 9.03 -6.67 -24.28
C PRO A 21 9.79 -6.84 -22.96
N LYS A 22 10.73 -5.94 -22.71
CA LYS A 22 11.43 -5.87 -21.43
C LYS A 22 10.39 -5.52 -20.36
N PHE A 23 10.61 -5.93 -19.12
CA PHE A 23 9.67 -5.63 -18.04
C PHE A 23 9.44 -4.11 -17.87
N SER A 24 10.49 -3.30 -18.11
CA SER A 24 10.42 -1.84 -18.19
C SER A 24 9.39 -1.33 -19.21
N ASP A 25 9.22 -2.03 -20.34
CA ASP A 25 8.29 -1.61 -21.40
C ASP A 25 6.83 -1.70 -20.92
N ILE A 26 6.52 -2.65 -20.02
CA ILE A 26 5.20 -2.76 -19.40
C ILE A 26 4.89 -1.52 -18.56
N ILE A 27 5.86 -1.06 -17.77
CA ILE A 27 5.71 0.10 -16.90
C ILE A 27 5.53 1.36 -17.74
N ILE A 28 6.36 1.55 -18.78
CA ILE A 28 6.24 2.69 -19.70
C ILE A 28 4.87 2.71 -20.40
N GLN A 29 4.36 1.54 -20.81
CA GLN A 29 3.02 1.45 -21.41
C GLN A 29 1.92 1.80 -20.42
N GLU A 30 2.01 1.35 -19.16
CA GLU A 30 1.02 1.70 -18.13
C GLU A 30 1.04 3.20 -17.82
N ILE A 31 2.22 3.82 -17.73
CA ILE A 31 2.37 5.27 -17.55
C ILE A 31 1.65 6.02 -18.69
N LYS A 32 1.91 5.65 -19.94
CA LYS A 32 1.30 6.28 -21.13
C LYS A 32 -0.21 6.05 -21.22
N ASN A 33 -0.66 4.80 -21.09
CA ASN A 33 -2.08 4.44 -21.21
C ASN A 33 -2.95 5.11 -20.16
N ASN A 34 -2.36 5.46 -19.01
CA ASN A 34 -3.06 6.10 -17.91
C ASN A 34 -2.76 7.61 -17.85
N ASN A 35 -2.06 8.20 -18.82
CA ASN A 35 -1.73 9.64 -18.87
C ASN A 35 -1.11 10.13 -17.54
N LEU A 36 -0.15 9.38 -17.00
CA LEU A 36 0.56 9.81 -15.79
C LEU A 36 1.57 10.89 -16.12
N ARG A 37 1.72 11.84 -15.18
CA ARG A 37 2.74 12.89 -15.26
C ARG A 37 4.08 12.30 -14.87
N ASP A 38 4.98 12.13 -15.84
CA ASP A 38 6.28 11.47 -15.65
C ASP A 38 7.47 12.43 -15.67
N SER A 39 7.24 13.71 -15.93
CA SER A 39 8.27 14.76 -16.02
C SER A 39 7.76 16.08 -15.44
N PHE A 40 8.67 16.97 -15.07
CA PHE A 40 8.38 18.33 -14.62
C PHE A 40 8.79 19.32 -15.72
N SER A 41 8.08 20.45 -15.85
CA SER A 41 8.49 21.49 -16.80
C SER A 41 9.81 22.13 -16.36
N GLU A 42 10.54 22.71 -17.32
CA GLU A 42 11.78 23.44 -17.02
C GLU A 42 11.55 24.63 -16.07
N GLU A 43 10.46 25.37 -16.30
CA GLU A 43 10.03 26.48 -15.43
C GLU A 43 9.86 26.00 -13.98
N LEU A 44 9.16 24.89 -13.78
CA LEU A 44 8.91 24.34 -12.46
C LEU A 44 10.20 23.83 -11.79
N THR A 45 11.12 23.28 -12.58
CA THR A 45 12.41 22.80 -12.09
C THR A 45 13.29 23.97 -11.62
N LYS A 46 13.37 25.06 -12.40
CA LYS A 46 14.05 26.30 -12.00
C LYS A 46 13.42 26.92 -10.75
N PHE A 47 12.09 26.95 -10.68
CA PHE A 47 11.39 27.43 -9.49
C PHE A 47 11.69 26.56 -8.25
N ALA A 48 11.76 25.23 -8.42
CA ALA A 48 12.14 24.31 -7.35
C ALA A 48 13.56 24.57 -6.81
N GLU A 49 14.52 24.89 -7.68
CA GLU A 49 15.89 25.25 -7.27
C GLU A 49 15.94 26.53 -6.45
N ILE A 50 15.10 27.52 -6.78
CA ILE A 50 14.98 28.77 -6.02
C ILE A 50 14.40 28.47 -4.64
N VAL A 51 13.29 27.72 -4.58
CA VAL A 51 12.64 27.33 -3.33
C VAL A 51 13.57 26.52 -2.43
N ALA A 52 14.38 25.63 -3.01
CA ALA A 52 15.34 24.80 -2.27
C ALA A 52 16.44 25.60 -1.56
N LYS A 53 16.71 26.85 -1.97
CA LYS A 53 17.71 27.73 -1.32
C LYS A 53 17.20 28.44 -0.07
N LYS A 54 15.91 28.27 0.28
CA LYS A 54 15.29 28.92 1.44
C LYS A 54 15.97 28.47 2.76
N LYS A 55 16.43 29.45 3.55
CA LYS A 55 17.11 29.21 4.84
C LYS A 55 16.10 29.02 5.97
N ILE A 56 16.30 27.98 6.78
CA ILE A 56 15.49 27.66 7.96
C ILE A 56 15.76 28.71 9.06
N SER A 57 14.73 29.44 9.50
CA SER A 57 14.88 30.54 10.47
C SER A 57 13.90 30.51 11.63
N SER A 58 12.66 30.04 11.42
CA SER A 58 11.58 30.08 12.42
C SER A 58 11.38 28.79 13.21
N HIS A 59 12.25 27.80 13.03
CA HIS A 59 12.11 26.46 13.59
C HIS A 59 12.92 26.32 14.88
N GLU A 60 12.28 25.81 15.94
CA GLU A 60 12.92 25.55 17.23
C GLU A 60 14.07 24.54 17.07
N ASP A 61 15.19 24.77 17.76
CA ASP A 61 16.39 23.94 17.61
C ASP A 61 16.31 22.65 18.44
N LEU A 62 16.09 21.52 17.78
CA LEU A 62 16.17 20.19 18.38
C LEU A 62 17.31 19.35 17.79
N THR A 63 18.36 19.99 17.27
CA THR A 63 19.49 19.30 16.60
C THR A 63 20.37 18.47 17.53
N GLN A 64 20.15 18.54 18.84
CA GLN A 64 20.80 17.73 19.86
C GLN A 64 20.02 16.44 20.19
N ILE A 65 18.75 16.34 19.79
CA ILE A 65 17.96 15.13 20.00
C ILE A 65 18.33 14.09 18.92
N PRO A 66 18.68 12.85 19.30
CA PRO A 66 19.24 11.85 18.39
C PRO A 66 18.15 11.13 17.58
N PHE A 67 17.43 11.87 16.73
CA PHE A 67 16.45 11.31 15.80
C PHE A 67 17.10 10.35 14.80
N ILE A 68 16.38 9.29 14.42
CA ILE A 68 16.78 8.36 13.36
C ILE A 68 15.66 8.19 12.33
N THR A 69 16.01 7.80 11.11
CA THR A 69 15.05 7.39 10.07
C THR A 69 15.18 5.88 9.81
N ILE A 70 14.06 5.21 9.56
CA ILE A 70 14.02 3.77 9.25
C ILE A 70 13.10 3.56 8.05
N ASP A 71 13.68 3.17 6.91
CA ASP A 71 12.98 3.12 5.63
C ASP A 71 13.33 1.87 4.80
N GLY A 72 12.67 1.71 3.65
CA GLY A 72 13.11 0.73 2.65
C GLY A 72 14.49 1.08 2.08
N LYS A 73 15.29 0.06 1.73
CA LYS A 73 16.65 0.22 1.19
C LYS A 73 16.76 1.18 0.01
N ASN A 74 15.75 1.20 -0.86
CA ASN A 74 15.71 2.05 -2.05
C ASN A 74 15.02 3.42 -1.83
N SER A 75 14.61 3.73 -0.61
CA SER A 75 13.97 5.01 -0.26
C SER A 75 14.98 6.16 -0.32
N GLN A 76 14.57 7.26 -0.96
CA GLN A 76 15.36 8.49 -1.11
C GLN A 76 14.66 9.70 -0.47
N ASP A 77 13.35 9.60 -0.25
CA ASP A 77 12.45 10.59 0.31
C ASP A 77 12.01 10.18 1.73
N HIS A 78 12.84 10.51 2.72
CA HIS A 78 12.59 10.23 4.13
C HIS A 78 11.65 11.29 4.71
N ASP A 79 10.37 10.94 4.85
CA ASP A 79 9.32 11.82 5.37
C ASP A 79 9.42 12.02 6.89
N ASP A 80 9.75 10.97 7.63
CA ASP A 80 9.66 10.94 9.09
C ASP A 80 10.96 10.49 9.77
N ALA A 81 11.19 11.04 10.96
CA ALA A 81 12.26 10.64 11.86
C ALA A 81 11.70 10.48 13.28
N VAL A 82 12.18 9.47 13.98
CA VAL A 82 11.63 9.05 15.27
C VAL A 82 12.68 9.12 16.38
N TYR A 83 12.22 9.46 17.57
CA TYR A 83 12.96 9.38 18.82
C TYR A 83 11.98 9.11 19.96
N VAL A 84 12.36 8.30 20.94
CA VAL A 84 11.53 7.99 22.08
C VAL A 84 12.37 8.01 23.36
N THR A 85 11.73 8.32 24.50
CA THR A 85 12.33 8.17 25.82
C THR A 85 11.36 7.49 26.77
N ILE A 86 11.85 6.52 27.51
CA ILE A 86 11.07 5.71 28.44
C ILE A 86 11.37 6.18 29.86
N ASN A 87 10.34 6.68 30.54
CA ASN A 87 10.36 7.08 31.94
C ASN A 87 9.75 5.97 32.81
N LYS A 88 9.86 6.10 34.14
CA LYS A 88 9.33 5.09 35.08
C LYS A 88 7.83 4.80 34.91
N THR A 89 7.03 5.80 34.52
CA THR A 89 5.57 5.71 34.46
C THR A 89 4.98 6.15 33.12
N SER A 90 5.80 6.66 32.21
CA SER A 90 5.35 7.22 30.94
C SER A 90 6.41 7.09 29.86
N VAL A 91 6.02 7.29 28.62
CA VAL A 91 6.90 7.31 27.45
C VAL A 91 6.67 8.63 26.71
N ASP A 92 7.74 9.32 26.36
CA ASP A 92 7.68 10.42 25.40
C ASP A 92 8.05 9.90 24.02
N ILE A 93 7.19 10.18 23.04
CA ILE A 93 7.37 9.82 21.64
C ILE A 93 7.47 11.10 20.83
N TYR A 94 8.54 11.21 20.06
CA TYR A 94 8.82 12.31 19.16
C TYR A 94 8.82 11.80 17.73
N VAL A 95 7.90 12.30 16.92
CA VAL A 95 7.88 12.05 15.47
C VAL A 95 8.05 13.38 14.76
N ALA A 96 9.19 13.54 14.10
CA ALA A 96 9.52 14.70 13.29
C ALA A 96 9.22 14.40 11.82
N VAL A 97 8.24 15.08 11.24
CA VAL A 97 7.84 14.91 9.84
C VAL A 97 8.37 16.09 9.02
N SER A 98 8.91 15.85 7.83
CA SER A 98 9.41 16.88 6.92
C SER A 98 8.40 18.02 6.73
N ASP A 99 8.81 19.27 6.98
CA ASP A 99 7.97 20.45 6.82
C ASP A 99 7.93 20.91 5.36
N VAL A 100 7.27 20.13 4.51
CA VAL A 100 7.11 20.46 3.09
C VAL A 100 6.34 21.77 2.90
N SER A 101 5.42 22.07 3.82
CA SER A 101 4.63 23.32 3.82
C SER A 101 5.48 24.57 3.98
N TYR A 102 6.67 24.46 4.59
CA TYR A 102 7.62 25.56 4.68
C TYR A 102 8.20 25.94 3.33
N PHE A 103 8.47 24.96 2.47
CA PHE A 103 9.05 25.18 1.14
C PHE A 103 7.98 25.52 0.10
N ILE A 104 6.84 24.81 0.15
CA ILE A 104 5.79 24.90 -0.87
C ILE A 104 4.60 25.70 -0.33
N LYS A 105 4.45 26.94 -0.82
CA LYS A 105 3.34 27.82 -0.47
C LYS A 105 2.09 27.42 -1.24
N LYS A 106 0.93 27.64 -0.62
CA LYS A 106 -0.37 27.43 -1.30
C LYS A 106 -0.43 28.27 -2.58
N ASN A 107 -0.89 27.67 -3.67
CA ASN A 107 -1.05 28.24 -5.00
C ASN A 107 0.24 28.68 -5.71
N ASP A 108 1.43 28.33 -5.22
CA ASP A 108 2.65 28.47 -6.02
C ASP A 108 2.76 27.38 -7.12
N LEU A 109 3.78 27.48 -7.97
CA LEU A 109 3.97 26.55 -9.09
C LEU A 109 4.14 25.09 -8.62
N LEU A 110 4.85 24.87 -7.51
CA LEU A 110 5.04 23.53 -6.94
C LEU A 110 3.75 22.98 -6.36
N ASP A 111 2.96 23.82 -5.70
CA ASP A 111 1.68 23.43 -5.12
C ASP A 111 0.68 23.01 -6.19
N ILE A 112 0.58 23.79 -7.27
CA ILE A 112 -0.30 23.49 -8.39
C ILE A 112 0.06 22.14 -9.01
N GLU A 113 1.35 21.85 -9.19
CA GLU A 113 1.79 20.56 -9.74
C GLU A 113 1.60 19.41 -8.74
N ALA A 114 1.94 19.61 -7.46
CA ALA A 114 1.74 18.63 -6.40
C ALA A 114 0.26 18.24 -6.27
N ARG A 115 -0.64 19.22 -6.35
CA ARG A 115 -2.10 19.03 -6.36
C ARG A 115 -2.56 18.22 -7.57
N LYS A 116 -2.04 18.53 -8.77
CA LYS A 116 -2.36 17.77 -9.99
C LYS A 116 -1.91 16.31 -9.90
N ARG A 117 -0.78 16.03 -9.24
CA ARG A 117 -0.25 14.68 -9.05
C ARG A 117 -0.93 13.93 -7.89
N ALA A 118 -1.33 14.63 -6.84
CA ALA A 118 -1.91 14.15 -5.58
C ALA A 118 -1.00 13.23 -4.74
N ASN A 119 -0.33 12.26 -5.36
CA ASN A 119 0.59 11.33 -4.70
C ASN A 119 1.73 10.91 -5.64
N SER A 120 2.83 10.44 -5.06
CA SER A 120 3.87 9.75 -5.82
C SER A 120 3.38 8.37 -6.28
N PHE A 121 3.81 7.92 -7.47
CA PHE A 121 3.54 6.58 -8.00
C PHE A 121 4.83 5.76 -7.93
N TYR A 122 4.78 4.63 -7.24
CA TYR A 122 5.93 3.74 -7.07
C TYR A 122 5.82 2.56 -8.02
N PHE A 123 6.80 2.41 -8.90
CA PHE A 123 6.94 1.26 -9.78
C PHE A 123 8.19 0.47 -9.39
N PRO A 124 8.29 -0.81 -9.79
CA PRO A 124 9.46 -1.61 -9.44
C PRO A 124 10.79 -1.03 -9.94
N ASP A 125 10.80 -0.33 -11.09
CA ASP A 125 12.02 0.21 -11.70
C ASP A 125 12.21 1.72 -11.54
N ARG A 126 11.20 2.46 -11.04
CA ARG A 126 11.22 3.93 -10.95
C ARG A 126 10.14 4.46 -10.02
N VAL A 127 10.28 5.73 -9.65
CA VAL A 127 9.24 6.49 -8.96
C VAL A 127 8.83 7.66 -9.85
N LEU A 128 7.53 7.94 -9.95
CA LEU A 128 7.03 9.22 -10.45
C LEU A 128 6.68 10.08 -9.23
N PRO A 129 7.58 10.98 -8.80
CA PRO A 129 7.39 11.68 -7.55
C PRO A 129 6.33 12.77 -7.68
N MET A 130 5.64 13.06 -6.57
CA MET A 130 4.73 14.20 -6.45
C MET A 130 5.48 15.53 -6.57
N LEU A 131 6.70 15.60 -6.04
CA LEU A 131 7.55 16.79 -5.98
C LEU A 131 8.86 16.58 -6.75
N PRO A 132 9.45 17.64 -7.33
CA PRO A 132 10.78 17.55 -7.94
C PRO A 132 11.83 17.02 -6.96
N GLN A 133 12.80 16.23 -7.45
CA GLN A 133 13.81 15.56 -6.63
C GLN A 133 14.62 16.51 -5.73
N ILE A 134 14.88 17.74 -6.19
CA ILE A 134 15.58 18.75 -5.38
C ILE A 134 14.80 19.12 -4.11
N ILE A 135 13.46 18.99 -4.15
CA ILE A 135 12.59 19.15 -3.00
C ILE A 135 12.48 17.83 -2.23
N SER A 136 11.94 16.78 -2.87
CA SER A 136 11.58 15.52 -2.20
C SER A 136 12.77 14.76 -1.64
N SER A 137 13.83 14.56 -2.42
CA SER A 137 14.98 13.72 -2.06
C SER A 137 16.16 14.49 -1.48
N ASN A 138 16.09 15.83 -1.42
CA ASN A 138 17.15 16.66 -0.86
C ASN A 138 16.69 17.54 0.31
N VAL A 139 16.06 18.70 0.06
CA VAL A 139 15.81 19.69 1.14
C VAL A 139 14.73 19.26 2.13
N CYS A 140 13.75 18.47 1.69
CA CYS A 140 12.71 17.90 2.55
C CYS A 140 13.10 16.54 3.12
N SER A 141 13.83 15.71 2.38
CA SER A 141 14.28 14.39 2.86
C SER A 141 15.14 14.50 4.11
N ILE A 142 14.77 13.80 5.18
CA ILE A 142 15.49 13.79 6.47
C ILE A 142 16.76 12.93 6.39
N ILE A 143 17.73 13.36 5.60
CA ILE A 143 19.02 12.67 5.45
C ILE A 143 19.95 12.90 6.66
N PRO A 144 20.78 11.90 7.01
CA PRO A 144 21.58 11.95 8.22
C PRO A 144 22.61 13.08 8.19
N ASN A 145 22.92 13.61 9.37
CA ASN A 145 23.91 14.67 9.64
C ASN A 145 23.64 16.01 8.95
N LYS A 146 22.43 16.24 8.41
CA LYS A 146 22.02 17.55 7.88
C LYS A 146 20.86 18.12 8.68
N ILE A 147 20.85 19.44 8.84
CA ILE A 147 19.75 20.16 9.48
C ILE A 147 18.55 20.17 8.53
N ARG A 148 17.38 19.80 9.05
CA ARG A 148 16.13 19.68 8.29
C ARG A 148 14.98 20.32 9.04
N ALA A 149 14.12 21.02 8.29
CA ALA A 149 12.91 21.64 8.81
C ALA A 149 11.81 20.57 8.92
N CYS A 150 11.23 20.44 10.10
CA CYS A 150 10.22 19.44 10.41
C CYS A 150 9.04 20.06 11.17
N LEU A 151 7.87 19.46 11.01
CA LEU A 151 6.75 19.60 11.91
C LEU A 151 6.76 18.37 12.83
N MET A 152 7.05 18.61 14.10
CA MET A 152 7.22 17.58 15.11
C MET A 152 5.93 17.42 15.91
N VAL A 153 5.58 16.16 16.16
CA VAL A 153 4.50 15.77 17.05
C VAL A 153 5.15 15.07 18.24
N LYS A 154 5.10 15.71 19.41
CA LYS A 154 5.47 15.12 20.69
C LYS A 154 4.22 14.57 21.33
N THR A 155 4.27 13.34 21.82
CA THR A 155 3.21 12.77 22.65
C THR A 155 3.82 12.18 23.91
N ASN A 156 3.13 12.33 25.03
CA ASN A 156 3.43 11.57 26.25
C ASN A 156 2.31 10.54 26.45
N ILE A 157 2.69 9.28 26.62
CA ILE A 157 1.75 8.19 26.89
C ILE A 157 2.07 7.53 28.23
N ASP A 158 1.06 6.97 28.89
CA ASP A 158 1.27 6.03 29.99
C ASP A 158 1.74 4.65 29.48
N LEU A 159 2.12 3.75 30.39
CA LEU A 159 2.55 2.38 30.06
C LEU A 159 1.42 1.49 29.48
N GLN A 160 0.20 2.02 29.37
CA GLN A 160 -0.96 1.35 28.78
C GLN A 160 -1.27 1.91 27.38
N GLY A 161 -0.49 2.88 26.90
CA GLY A 161 -0.65 3.54 25.61
C GLY A 161 -1.78 4.58 25.58
N ASN A 162 -2.23 5.09 26.73
CA ASN A 162 -3.14 6.23 26.78
C ASN A 162 -2.34 7.54 26.66
N ILE A 163 -2.84 8.48 25.87
CA ILE A 163 -2.20 9.79 25.68
C ILE A 163 -2.52 10.70 26.86
N ASN A 164 -1.48 11.15 27.55
CA ASN A 164 -1.57 12.16 28.61
C ASN A 164 -1.50 13.58 28.04
N PHE A 165 -0.64 13.76 27.03
CA PHE A 165 -0.34 15.06 26.45
C PHE A 165 0.15 14.90 25.00
N TYR A 166 -0.09 15.93 24.20
CA TYR A 166 0.53 16.05 22.88
C TYR A 166 0.77 17.51 22.50
N GLU A 167 1.81 17.73 21.71
CA GLU A 167 2.24 19.04 21.23
C GLU A 167 2.70 18.93 19.78
N ILE A 168 2.36 19.94 18.98
CA ILE A 168 2.84 20.05 17.60
C ILE A 168 3.65 21.34 17.48
N LYS A 169 4.87 21.28 16.93
CA LYS A 169 5.75 22.44 16.76
C LYS A 169 6.59 22.36 15.49
N ARG A 170 6.93 23.52 14.93
CA ARG A 170 7.97 23.65 13.90
C ARG A 170 9.35 23.57 14.54
N VAL A 171 10.12 22.57 14.15
CA VAL A 171 11.45 22.29 14.70
C VAL A 171 12.47 22.07 13.58
N LYS A 172 13.75 22.29 13.88
CA LYS A 172 14.85 21.85 13.03
C LYS A 172 15.60 20.73 13.75
N ILE A 173 15.79 19.62 13.05
CA ILE A 173 16.45 18.44 13.59
C ILE A 173 17.69 18.11 12.78
N ARG A 174 18.55 17.25 13.34
CA ARG A 174 19.66 16.62 12.63
C ARG A 174 19.61 15.13 12.94
N SER A 175 19.13 14.33 11.98
CA SER A 175 19.10 12.87 12.12
C SER A 175 20.53 12.34 12.31
N VAL A 176 20.72 11.44 13.28
CA VAL A 176 22.03 10.86 13.59
C VAL A 176 22.31 9.60 12.78
N ALA A 177 21.28 8.97 12.20
CA ALA A 177 21.42 7.79 11.36
C ALA A 177 20.23 7.61 10.40
N LYS A 178 20.54 7.07 9.21
CA LYS A 178 19.57 6.47 8.29
C LYS A 178 19.75 4.95 8.39
N LEU A 179 18.68 4.24 8.72
CA LEU A 179 18.65 2.79 8.81
C LEU A 179 17.67 2.22 7.78
N THR A 180 17.90 0.99 7.37
CA THR A 180 16.89 0.23 6.61
C THR A 180 16.07 -0.67 7.52
N TYR A 181 14.86 -1.02 7.08
CA TYR A 181 14.06 -2.05 7.74
C TYR A 181 14.84 -3.37 7.91
N ASP A 182 15.57 -3.81 6.88
CA ASP A 182 16.37 -5.04 6.96
C ASP A 182 17.48 -4.97 8.01
N GLU A 183 18.16 -3.82 8.14
CA GLU A 183 19.21 -3.62 9.16
C GLU A 183 18.65 -3.69 10.59
N VAL A 184 17.50 -3.05 10.82
CA VAL A 184 16.82 -3.06 12.11
C VAL A 184 16.29 -4.46 12.43
N GLU A 185 15.69 -5.14 11.44
CA GLU A 185 15.22 -6.52 11.60
C GLU A 185 16.36 -7.48 11.94
N ASP A 186 17.48 -7.42 11.21
CA ASP A 186 18.65 -8.26 11.48
C ASP A 186 19.21 -8.02 12.89
N TYR A 187 19.18 -6.78 13.39
CA TYR A 187 19.54 -6.48 14.76
C TYR A 187 18.55 -7.05 15.77
N ILE A 188 17.24 -6.91 15.55
CA ILE A 188 16.21 -7.45 16.44
C ILE A 188 16.33 -8.99 16.54
N GLN A 189 16.48 -9.66 15.40
CA GLN A 189 16.49 -11.14 15.33
C GLN A 189 17.81 -11.77 15.74
N LYS A 190 18.93 -11.25 15.25
CA LYS A 190 20.25 -11.92 15.36
C LYS A 190 21.22 -11.19 16.28
N LYS A 191 20.82 -10.03 16.83
CA LYS A 191 21.71 -9.12 17.59
C LYS A 191 22.98 -8.78 16.80
N ASN A 192 22.84 -8.67 15.47
CA ASN A 192 23.91 -8.33 14.53
C ASN A 192 24.46 -6.90 14.76
N ARG A 193 25.58 -6.57 14.09
CA ARG A 193 26.34 -5.33 14.31
C ARG A 193 25.60 -4.09 13.80
N ILE A 194 24.78 -3.49 14.66
CA ILE A 194 24.48 -2.06 14.65
C ILE A 194 25.51 -1.35 15.54
N SER A 195 25.87 -0.10 15.20
CA SER A 195 26.78 0.71 16.01
C SER A 195 26.28 0.81 17.46
N LYS A 196 27.19 0.59 18.43
CA LYS A 196 26.86 0.70 19.87
C LYS A 196 26.23 2.05 20.22
N LYS A 197 26.52 3.11 19.44
CA LYS A 197 26.00 4.47 19.65
C LYS A 197 24.52 4.66 19.33
N ILE A 198 23.90 3.77 18.55
CA ILE A 198 22.48 3.90 18.15
C ILE A 198 21.63 2.69 18.55
N LYS A 199 22.26 1.68 19.17
CA LYS A 199 21.60 0.46 19.64
C LYS A 199 20.41 0.76 20.56
N TYR A 200 20.64 1.63 21.55
CA TYR A 200 19.62 2.00 22.55
C TYR A 200 18.37 2.60 21.89
N LEU A 201 18.53 3.39 20.82
CA LEU A 201 17.41 3.99 20.10
C LEU A 201 16.47 2.92 19.52
N ILE A 202 17.02 1.81 19.03
CA ILE A 202 16.23 0.71 18.46
C ILE A 202 15.58 -0.12 19.57
N ASP A 203 16.32 -0.36 20.66
CA ASP A 203 15.78 -1.08 21.83
C ASP A 203 14.59 -0.32 22.43
N ASP A 204 14.72 1.00 22.62
CA ASP A 204 13.63 1.85 23.14
C ASP A 204 12.44 1.88 22.17
N LEU A 205 12.67 2.00 20.84
CA LEU A 205 11.59 1.93 19.84
C LEU A 205 10.84 0.60 19.88
N LEU A 206 11.54 -0.51 20.11
CA LEU A 206 10.92 -1.83 20.22
C LEU A 206 10.03 -1.92 21.46
N GLU A 207 10.47 -1.38 22.61
CA GLU A 207 9.65 -1.36 23.83
C GLU A 207 8.39 -0.50 23.65
N VAL A 208 8.53 0.69 23.05
CA VAL A 208 7.39 1.54 22.72
C VAL A 208 6.43 0.87 21.73
N PHE A 209 6.95 0.18 20.72
CA PHE A 209 6.15 -0.60 19.79
C PHE A 209 5.30 -1.65 20.51
N LEU A 210 5.84 -2.37 21.50
CA LEU A 210 5.08 -3.38 22.25
C LEU A 210 3.92 -2.75 23.04
N ILE A 211 4.11 -1.55 23.60
CA ILE A 211 3.04 -0.79 24.28
C ILE A 211 1.93 -0.42 23.29
N LEU A 212 2.30 0.15 22.15
CA LEU A 212 1.36 0.58 21.11
C LEU A 212 0.64 -0.61 20.46
N GLU A 213 1.36 -1.70 20.16
CA GLU A 213 0.79 -2.93 19.60
C GLU A 213 -0.23 -3.53 20.56
N LYS A 214 0.09 -3.63 21.86
CA LYS A 214 -0.86 -4.12 22.88
C LYS A 214 -2.11 -3.25 22.95
N LYS A 215 -1.97 -1.92 22.87
CA LYS A 215 -3.11 -0.99 22.81
C LYS A 215 -3.92 -1.20 21.53
N SER A 216 -3.26 -1.41 20.39
CA SER A 216 -3.88 -1.66 19.08
C SER A 216 -4.70 -2.96 19.06
N CYS A 217 -4.17 -4.03 19.66
CA CYS A 217 -4.86 -5.31 19.79
C CYS A 217 -6.09 -5.19 20.70
N LYS A 218 -5.97 -4.48 21.84
CA LYS A 218 -7.10 -4.23 22.75
C LYS A 218 -8.25 -3.45 22.08
N ARG A 219 -7.96 -2.53 21.16
CA ARG A 219 -9.00 -1.83 20.37
C ARG A 219 -9.54 -2.64 19.19
N SER A 220 -9.06 -3.86 18.95
CA SER A 220 -9.42 -4.70 17.79
C SER A 220 -9.02 -4.06 16.45
N LYS A 221 -7.79 -3.54 16.32
CA LYS A 221 -7.24 -3.15 15.00
C LYS A 221 -7.32 -4.35 14.05
N LEU A 222 -7.90 -4.18 12.87
CA LEU A 222 -7.90 -5.25 11.87
C LEU A 222 -6.47 -5.43 11.36
N ASN A 223 -5.88 -6.60 11.62
CA ASN A 223 -4.52 -6.92 11.20
C ASN A 223 -4.49 -8.33 10.59
N PHE A 224 -5.07 -8.45 9.40
CA PHE A 224 -5.14 -9.74 8.72
C PHE A 224 -3.81 -10.10 8.06
N ARG A 225 -3.45 -11.39 8.15
CA ARG A 225 -2.23 -11.92 7.55
C ARG A 225 -2.46 -12.13 6.05
N THR A 226 -1.83 -11.29 5.24
CA THR A 226 -1.91 -11.36 3.77
C THR A 226 -0.58 -11.79 3.17
N GLU A 227 -0.64 -12.65 2.15
CA GLU A 227 0.49 -12.91 1.27
C GLU A 227 0.63 -11.81 0.24
N ASN A 228 1.48 -10.82 0.53
CA ASN A 228 1.85 -9.78 -0.42
C ASN A 228 3.03 -10.24 -1.26
N PHE A 229 3.13 -9.76 -2.50
CA PHE A 229 4.22 -10.07 -3.41
C PHE A 229 4.86 -8.77 -3.91
N THR A 230 6.18 -8.81 -4.08
CA THR A 230 6.97 -7.70 -4.63
C THR A 230 7.70 -8.15 -5.87
N ILE A 231 8.03 -7.18 -6.73
CA ILE A 231 8.82 -7.41 -7.93
C ILE A 231 10.21 -6.83 -7.68
N GLU A 232 11.21 -7.71 -7.66
CA GLU A 232 12.61 -7.32 -7.54
C GLU A 232 13.28 -7.33 -8.91
N LEU A 233 14.08 -6.30 -9.18
CA LEU A 233 14.82 -6.16 -10.43
C LEU A 233 16.31 -6.38 -10.19
N GLN A 234 16.93 -7.19 -11.05
CA GLN A 234 18.37 -7.45 -11.06
C GLN A 234 18.84 -7.66 -12.50
N ASP A 235 19.79 -6.85 -12.98
CA ASP A 235 20.44 -6.97 -14.29
C ASP A 235 19.47 -7.20 -15.46
N SER A 236 18.45 -6.34 -15.58
CA SER A 236 17.35 -6.44 -16.57
C SER A 236 16.46 -7.68 -16.46
N LYS A 237 16.67 -8.54 -15.46
CA LYS A 237 15.75 -9.62 -15.07
C LYS A 237 14.90 -9.14 -13.90
N PHE A 238 13.77 -9.80 -13.70
CA PHE A 238 12.92 -9.57 -12.55
C PHE A 238 12.54 -10.90 -11.90
N ARG A 239 12.26 -10.84 -10.60
CA ARG A 239 11.72 -11.95 -9.80
C ARG A 239 10.49 -11.47 -9.03
N ILE A 240 9.56 -12.37 -8.78
CA ILE A 240 8.39 -12.11 -7.95
C ILE A 240 8.60 -12.88 -6.66
N ASN A 241 8.71 -12.16 -5.55
CA ASN A 241 8.99 -12.73 -4.24
C ASN A 241 7.83 -12.44 -3.29
N LYS A 242 7.56 -13.36 -2.36
CA LYS A 242 6.67 -13.07 -1.23
C LYS A 242 7.30 -11.99 -0.36
N LYS A 243 6.54 -10.94 -0.04
CA LYS A 243 6.97 -9.87 0.86
C LYS A 243 7.04 -10.45 2.27
N LYS A 244 8.20 -10.32 2.91
CA LYS A 244 8.35 -10.64 4.34
C LYS A 244 7.67 -9.56 5.16
N GLN A 245 6.97 -9.95 6.21
CA GLN A 245 6.49 -9.01 7.22
C GLN A 245 7.61 -8.84 8.26
N LEU A 246 8.15 -7.63 8.36
CA LEU A 246 9.25 -7.32 9.27
C LEU A 246 8.69 -6.64 10.53
N ILE A 247 9.25 -6.94 11.70
CA ILE A 247 8.93 -6.23 12.95
C ILE A 247 9.36 -4.77 12.81
N SER A 248 10.51 -4.52 12.16
CA SER A 248 10.99 -3.16 11.88
C SER A 248 9.98 -2.28 11.11
N GLU A 249 9.22 -2.86 10.18
CA GLU A 249 8.14 -2.16 9.46
C GLU A 249 6.98 -1.83 10.41
N LYS A 250 6.61 -2.78 11.28
CA LYS A 250 5.51 -2.62 12.25
C LYS A 250 5.80 -1.56 13.33
N ILE A 251 7.07 -1.44 13.76
CA ILE A 251 7.51 -0.39 14.70
C ILE A 251 7.14 0.99 14.14
N ILE A 252 7.56 1.27 12.90
CA ILE A 252 7.25 2.54 12.24
C ILE A 252 5.75 2.66 11.96
N GLU A 253 5.07 1.59 11.51
CA GLU A 253 3.63 1.60 11.28
C GLU A 253 2.84 2.08 12.51
N GLU A 254 3.07 1.48 13.68
CA GLU A 254 2.35 1.86 14.91
C GLU A 254 2.69 3.28 15.37
N LEU A 255 3.95 3.72 15.25
CA LEU A 255 4.34 5.10 15.57
C LEU A 255 3.64 6.11 14.64
N MET A 256 3.55 5.80 13.35
CA MET A 256 2.86 6.67 12.39
C MET A 256 1.35 6.68 12.63
N ILE A 257 0.73 5.52 12.93
CA ILE A 257 -0.69 5.45 13.28
C ILE A 257 -0.98 6.27 14.53
N HIS A 258 -0.16 6.13 15.58
CA HIS A 258 -0.28 6.89 16.83
C HIS A 258 -0.15 8.40 16.59
N THR A 259 0.83 8.80 15.79
CA THR A 259 1.06 10.21 15.40
C THR A 259 -0.13 10.77 14.62
N ASN A 260 -0.57 10.07 13.59
CA ASN A 260 -1.72 10.44 12.76
C ASN A 260 -3.03 10.56 13.57
N MET A 261 -3.26 9.65 14.52
CA MET A 261 -4.39 9.73 15.46
C MET A 261 -4.26 10.97 16.36
N SER A 262 -3.07 11.24 16.91
CA SER A 262 -2.83 12.40 17.79
C SER A 262 -3.05 13.72 17.06
N VAL A 263 -2.63 13.80 15.80
CA VAL A 263 -2.91 14.96 14.92
C VAL A 263 -4.41 15.09 14.64
N ALA A 264 -5.12 14.00 14.36
CA ALA A 264 -6.57 14.04 14.16
C ALA A 264 -7.30 14.56 15.40
N ARG A 265 -6.88 14.17 16.61
CA ARG A 265 -7.40 14.71 17.88
C ARG A 265 -7.12 16.20 18.02
N PHE A 266 -5.88 16.64 17.75
CA PHE A 266 -5.52 18.05 17.77
C PHE A 266 -6.45 18.88 16.87
N LEU A 267 -6.67 18.42 15.64
CA LEU A 267 -7.54 19.11 14.68
C LEU A 267 -8.98 19.27 15.22
N LEU A 268 -9.54 18.20 15.80
CA LEU A 268 -10.90 18.21 16.36
C LEU A 268 -11.01 19.11 17.60
N GLU A 269 -10.09 18.97 18.56
CA GLU A 269 -10.10 19.75 19.80
C GLU A 269 -9.93 21.25 19.53
N LYS A 270 -9.07 21.61 18.58
CA LYS A 270 -8.86 23.00 18.17
C LYS A 270 -9.86 23.50 17.11
N LYS A 271 -10.82 22.65 16.70
CA LYS A 271 -11.84 22.94 15.67
C LYS A 271 -11.22 23.44 14.35
N ILE A 272 -10.06 22.89 13.99
CA ILE A 272 -9.37 23.19 12.74
C ILE A 272 -10.06 22.41 11.63
N LYS A 273 -10.54 23.12 10.61
CA LYS A 273 -11.05 22.47 9.40
C LYS A 273 -9.87 21.86 8.65
N SER A 274 -9.95 20.58 8.33
CA SER A 274 -8.88 19.82 7.68
C SER A 274 -9.47 18.55 7.07
N ASN A 275 -8.69 17.84 6.24
CA ASN A 275 -9.09 16.51 5.76
C ASN A 275 -8.86 15.43 6.82
N PHE A 276 -9.83 14.53 6.95
CA PHE A 276 -9.77 13.29 7.71
C PHE A 276 -9.68 12.09 6.77
N ARG A 277 -9.07 10.99 7.23
CA ARG A 277 -9.00 9.72 6.51
C ARG A 277 -10.01 8.77 7.13
N ASN A 278 -11.18 8.70 6.52
CA ASN A 278 -12.30 7.90 7.01
C ASN A 278 -12.28 6.49 6.40
N HIS A 279 -12.78 5.53 7.17
CA HIS A 279 -13.02 4.16 6.70
C HIS A 279 -14.27 3.64 7.39
N GLU A 280 -15.38 3.57 6.66
CA GLU A 280 -16.66 3.15 7.21
C GLU A 280 -16.73 1.63 7.44
N GLU A 281 -17.80 1.20 8.10
CA GLU A 281 -18.13 -0.22 8.27
C GLU A 281 -18.40 -0.87 6.89
N PRO A 282 -18.21 -2.20 6.74
CA PRO A 282 -18.71 -2.93 5.58
C PRO A 282 -20.21 -2.69 5.35
N THR A 283 -20.60 -2.46 4.10
CA THR A 283 -22.03 -2.37 3.72
C THR A 283 -22.72 -3.73 3.85
N ASP A 284 -24.02 -3.75 4.11
CA ASP A 284 -24.84 -4.98 4.21
C ASP A 284 -24.61 -5.94 3.04
N LYS A 285 -24.66 -5.44 1.80
CA LYS A 285 -24.39 -6.25 0.60
C LYS A 285 -23.01 -6.94 0.57
N LYS A 286 -22.00 -6.34 1.20
CA LYS A 286 -20.66 -6.94 1.31
C LYS A 286 -20.58 -7.96 2.43
N LEU A 287 -21.32 -7.72 3.52
CA LEU A 287 -21.45 -8.66 4.63
C LEU A 287 -22.23 -9.91 4.20
N GLU A 288 -23.33 -9.76 3.47
CA GLU A 288 -24.09 -10.87 2.87
C GLU A 288 -23.20 -11.80 2.05
N LYS A 289 -22.31 -11.23 1.20
CA LYS A 289 -21.34 -12.02 0.42
C LYS A 289 -20.33 -12.75 1.29
N LEU A 290 -19.86 -12.12 2.37
CA LEU A 290 -18.95 -12.77 3.32
C LEU A 290 -19.67 -13.91 4.05
N PHE A 291 -20.92 -13.72 4.45
CA PHE A 291 -21.70 -14.75 5.15
C PHE A 291 -22.04 -15.93 4.23
N GLY A 292 -22.38 -15.66 2.96
CA GLY A 292 -22.52 -16.71 1.94
C GLY A 292 -21.23 -17.53 1.82
N PHE A 293 -20.07 -16.86 1.75
CA PHE A 293 -18.78 -17.55 1.76
C PHE A 293 -18.58 -18.42 3.01
N CYS A 294 -18.88 -17.90 4.21
CA CYS A 294 -18.73 -18.66 5.46
C CYS A 294 -19.64 -19.90 5.47
N ASN A 295 -20.92 -19.75 5.11
CA ASN A 295 -21.90 -20.83 5.08
C ASN A 295 -21.47 -21.96 4.11
N GLN A 296 -21.01 -21.59 2.92
CA GLN A 296 -20.55 -22.55 1.91
C GLN A 296 -19.37 -23.41 2.34
N ASN A 297 -18.57 -22.87 3.25
CA ASN A 297 -17.32 -23.41 3.72
C ASN A 297 -17.41 -23.92 5.17
N SER A 298 -18.62 -24.08 5.70
CA SER A 298 -18.90 -24.58 7.05
C SER A 298 -18.16 -23.81 8.15
N ILE A 299 -17.92 -22.51 7.94
CA ILE A 299 -17.34 -21.61 8.94
C ILE A 299 -18.49 -21.09 9.80
N SER A 300 -18.51 -21.47 11.07
CA SER A 300 -19.54 -21.03 12.02
C SER A 300 -19.49 -19.51 12.19
N PHE A 301 -20.54 -18.83 11.77
CA PHE A 301 -20.69 -17.40 11.98
C PHE A 301 -22.13 -17.06 12.31
N PHE A 302 -22.34 -16.24 13.34
CA PHE A 302 -23.66 -15.78 13.73
C PHE A 302 -23.85 -14.33 13.27
N PRO A 303 -24.71 -14.08 12.26
CA PRO A 303 -24.96 -12.73 11.77
C PRO A 303 -25.51 -11.85 12.88
N LYS A 304 -24.80 -10.75 13.16
CA LYS A 304 -25.25 -9.70 14.07
C LYS A 304 -25.76 -8.51 13.26
N LYS A 305 -26.75 -7.78 13.81
CA LYS A 305 -27.29 -6.55 13.23
C LYS A 305 -26.21 -5.47 13.00
N LYS A 306 -25.14 -5.50 13.80
CA LYS A 306 -23.96 -4.65 13.62
C LYS A 306 -22.69 -5.48 13.77
N ILE A 307 -21.83 -5.44 12.77
CA ILE A 307 -20.56 -6.16 12.76
C ILE A 307 -19.47 -5.30 13.38
N THR A 308 -18.75 -5.87 14.34
CA THR A 308 -17.58 -5.24 14.95
C THR A 308 -16.29 -5.79 14.35
N GLN A 309 -15.19 -5.06 14.54
CA GLN A 309 -13.86 -5.53 14.16
C GLN A 309 -13.50 -6.85 14.86
N LYS A 310 -13.93 -7.01 16.12
CA LYS A 310 -13.71 -8.23 16.90
C LYS A 310 -14.39 -9.44 16.28
N ASP A 311 -15.60 -9.25 15.72
CA ASP A 311 -16.31 -10.32 15.02
C ASP A 311 -15.54 -10.76 13.76
N LEU A 312 -14.96 -9.82 13.01
CA LEU A 312 -14.16 -10.11 11.83
C LEU A 312 -12.80 -10.75 12.14
N ILE A 313 -12.18 -10.37 13.27
CA ILE A 313 -10.93 -11.00 13.74
C ILE A 313 -11.21 -12.44 14.18
N GLY A 314 -12.26 -12.66 14.99
CA GLY A 314 -12.61 -14.00 15.48
C GLY A 314 -12.95 -14.99 14.36
N LEU A 315 -13.47 -14.49 13.23
CA LEU A 315 -13.65 -15.29 12.01
C LEU A 315 -12.33 -15.87 11.51
N GLN A 316 -11.24 -15.09 11.48
CA GLN A 316 -9.95 -15.51 10.93
C GLN A 316 -9.36 -16.70 11.71
N ASP A 317 -9.54 -16.71 13.03
CA ASP A 317 -8.99 -17.75 13.92
C ASP A 317 -9.71 -19.11 13.80
N GLN A 318 -10.91 -19.13 13.20
CA GLN A 318 -11.76 -20.31 13.10
C GLN A 318 -11.63 -21.08 11.77
N SER A 319 -10.90 -20.54 10.78
CA SER A 319 -10.94 -21.11 9.43
C SER A 319 -10.06 -22.37 9.29
N ILE A 320 -10.68 -23.49 8.94
CA ILE A 320 -10.02 -24.76 8.54
C ILE A 320 -9.43 -24.66 7.11
N ILE A 321 -9.90 -23.70 6.32
CA ILE A 321 -9.41 -23.38 4.98
C ILE A 321 -8.06 -22.67 5.07
N ASP A 322 -7.27 -22.73 3.98
CA ASP A 322 -6.08 -21.90 3.81
C ASP A 322 -6.39 -20.44 4.20
N THR A 323 -5.85 -20.03 5.35
CA THR A 323 -6.17 -18.78 6.07
C THR A 323 -5.99 -17.55 5.21
N ASN A 324 -5.15 -17.63 4.17
CA ASN A 324 -4.90 -16.54 3.23
C ASN A 324 -6.11 -16.23 2.34
N ILE A 325 -6.84 -17.26 1.88
CA ILE A 325 -8.01 -17.06 1.02
C ILE A 325 -9.12 -16.42 1.82
N PHE A 326 -9.36 -16.94 3.02
CA PHE A 326 -10.41 -16.42 3.86
C PHE A 326 -10.14 -14.96 4.25
N THR A 327 -8.88 -14.66 4.56
CA THR A 327 -8.39 -13.29 4.76
C THR A 327 -8.69 -12.40 3.55
N ASP A 328 -8.45 -12.86 2.32
CA ASP A 328 -8.78 -12.09 1.11
C ASP A 328 -10.29 -11.78 1.00
N PHE A 329 -11.16 -12.74 1.36
CA PHE A 329 -12.61 -12.51 1.36
C PHE A 329 -13.04 -11.51 2.43
N ILE A 330 -12.48 -11.58 3.64
CA ILE A 330 -12.72 -10.57 4.68
C ILE A 330 -12.26 -9.19 4.21
N LEU A 331 -11.08 -9.09 3.59
CA LEU A 331 -10.57 -7.82 3.08
C LEU A 331 -11.43 -7.25 1.94
N LYS A 332 -11.94 -8.10 1.05
CA LYS A 332 -12.86 -7.69 -0.03
C LYS A 332 -14.22 -7.22 0.50
N SER A 333 -14.65 -7.68 1.68
CA SER A 333 -15.89 -7.20 2.30
C SER A 333 -15.74 -5.83 2.96
N GLN A 334 -14.51 -5.37 3.20
CA GLN A 334 -14.28 -4.05 3.80
C GLN A 334 -14.67 -2.91 2.86
N SER A 335 -15.08 -1.79 3.47
CA SER A 335 -15.26 -0.51 2.76
C SER A 335 -13.90 0.06 2.32
N LYS A 336 -13.92 0.95 1.33
CA LYS A 336 -12.69 1.63 0.90
C LYS A 336 -12.55 2.90 1.71
N ALA A 337 -11.35 3.17 2.22
CA ALA A 337 -11.08 4.43 2.91
C ALA A 337 -11.13 5.62 1.93
N PHE A 338 -11.46 6.80 2.44
CA PHE A 338 -11.65 8.03 1.67
C PHE A 338 -11.28 9.28 2.48
N TYR A 339 -11.14 10.40 1.79
CA TYR A 339 -10.94 11.71 2.41
C TYR A 339 -12.26 12.48 2.50
N ASP A 340 -12.49 13.15 3.63
CA ASP A 340 -13.66 14.00 3.88
C ASP A 340 -13.24 15.12 4.86
N ASP A 341 -13.98 16.22 4.92
CA ASP A 341 -13.76 17.28 5.92
C ASP A 341 -14.46 16.95 7.26
N LYS A 342 -15.38 15.98 7.24
CA LYS A 342 -16.02 15.44 8.43
C LYS A 342 -15.31 14.18 8.92
N ASN A 343 -15.00 14.13 10.20
CA ASN A 343 -14.55 12.90 10.85
C ASN A 343 -15.70 11.88 10.98
N LYS A 344 -15.52 10.69 10.43
CA LYS A 344 -16.43 9.54 10.53
C LYS A 344 -15.79 8.32 11.19
N GLY A 345 -14.53 8.46 11.63
CA GLY A 345 -13.74 7.37 12.18
C GLY A 345 -13.15 6.43 11.12
N HIS A 346 -12.35 5.48 11.61
CA HIS A 346 -11.60 4.55 10.78
C HIS A 346 -11.80 3.11 11.28
N PHE A 347 -12.80 2.42 10.72
CA PHE A 347 -13.22 1.08 11.12
C PHE A 347 -12.08 0.06 11.08
N GLY A 348 -11.27 0.01 10.01
CA GLY A 348 -10.15 -0.95 9.92
C GLY A 348 -9.07 -0.73 10.97
N LEU A 349 -8.94 0.49 11.49
CA LEU A 349 -8.03 0.82 12.57
C LEU A 349 -8.76 0.83 13.93
N ALA A 350 -10.07 0.62 13.99
CA ALA A 350 -10.83 0.82 15.23
C ALA A 350 -10.52 2.15 15.95
N LEU A 351 -10.40 3.24 15.18
CA LEU A 351 -10.13 4.59 15.68
C LEU A 351 -11.34 5.50 15.47
N LYS A 352 -11.62 6.36 16.44
CA LYS A 352 -12.70 7.37 16.35
C LYS A 352 -12.33 8.54 15.45
N GLU A 353 -11.05 8.87 15.38
CA GLU A 353 -10.52 9.91 14.51
C GLU A 353 -9.19 9.48 13.91
N TYR A 354 -8.97 9.80 12.64
CA TYR A 354 -7.73 9.50 11.93
C TYR A 354 -7.54 10.46 10.76
N THR A 355 -6.30 10.87 10.51
CA THR A 355 -5.90 11.63 9.32
C THR A 355 -4.53 11.16 8.84
N HIS A 356 -4.16 11.51 7.61
CA HIS A 356 -2.80 11.30 7.14
C HIS A 356 -1.97 12.58 7.32
N PHE A 357 -0.87 12.48 8.06
CA PHE A 357 0.02 13.58 8.37
C PHE A 357 1.51 13.27 8.09
N THR A 358 1.89 11.99 8.19
CA THR A 358 3.29 11.57 8.26
C THR A 358 3.99 11.36 6.92
N SER A 359 3.40 11.75 5.79
CA SER A 359 4.07 11.60 4.48
C SER A 359 3.83 12.73 3.46
N PRO A 360 4.10 14.00 3.81
CA PRO A 360 3.84 15.16 2.96
C PRO A 360 4.73 15.26 1.72
N ILE A 361 5.86 14.54 1.63
CA ILE A 361 6.71 14.52 0.42
C ILE A 361 5.99 13.77 -0.73
N ARG A 362 5.20 12.75 -0.39
CA ARG A 362 4.57 11.83 -1.36
C ARG A 362 3.04 11.83 -1.34
N ARG A 363 2.39 12.56 -0.44
CA ARG A 363 0.93 12.70 -0.37
C ARG A 363 0.52 14.16 -0.16
N TYR A 364 -0.29 14.69 -1.08
CA TYR A 364 -0.81 16.04 -1.00
C TYR A 364 -1.81 16.21 0.15
N SER A 365 -2.52 15.15 0.55
CA SER A 365 -3.40 15.13 1.73
C SER A 365 -2.67 15.56 3.00
N ASP A 366 -1.43 15.11 3.17
CA ASP A 366 -0.63 15.37 4.36
C ASP A 366 -0.09 16.81 4.33
N LEU A 367 0.31 17.28 3.14
CA LEU A 367 0.69 18.68 2.93
C LEU A 367 -0.46 19.64 3.25
N MET A 368 -1.72 19.27 2.95
CA MET A 368 -2.90 20.04 3.35
C MET A 368 -3.02 20.11 4.88
N VAL A 369 -2.96 18.97 5.57
CA VAL A 369 -3.00 18.92 7.05
C VAL A 369 -1.90 19.76 7.69
N HIS A 370 -0.67 19.68 7.15
CA HIS A 370 0.45 20.52 7.62
C HIS A 370 0.10 22.00 7.52
N ARG A 371 -0.45 22.46 6.39
CA ARG A 371 -0.85 23.85 6.21
C ARG A 371 -1.95 24.27 7.16
N ASP A 372 -2.97 23.43 7.36
CA ASP A 372 -4.09 23.74 8.25
C ASP A 372 -3.61 23.93 9.70
N ILE A 373 -2.68 23.09 10.16
CA ILE A 373 -2.04 23.23 11.48
C ILE A 373 -1.19 24.51 11.56
N ILE A 374 -0.38 24.80 10.55
CA ILE A 374 0.48 25.99 10.54
C ILE A 374 -0.34 27.28 10.48
N ASN A 375 -1.39 27.32 9.67
CA ASN A 375 -2.28 28.45 9.56
C ASN A 375 -2.98 28.73 10.89
N TYR A 376 -3.39 27.67 11.60
CA TYR A 376 -3.89 27.78 12.97
C TYR A 376 -2.85 28.36 13.94
N MET A 377 -1.61 27.84 13.93
CA MET A 377 -0.52 28.32 14.80
C MET A 377 -0.16 29.79 14.53
N GLN A 378 -0.21 30.22 13.28
CA GLN A 378 0.09 31.60 12.86
C GLN A 378 -1.12 32.54 12.99
N LYS A 379 -2.28 32.04 13.42
CA LYS A 379 -3.56 32.77 13.49
C LYS A 379 -3.94 33.43 12.15
N THR A 380 -3.56 32.82 11.04
CA THR A 380 -3.90 33.32 9.71
C THR A 380 -5.29 32.81 9.32
N HIS A 381 -6.20 33.72 8.98
CA HIS A 381 -7.57 33.40 8.53
C HIS A 381 -7.65 32.93 7.07
N GLU A 382 -6.67 32.15 6.61
CA GLU A 382 -6.79 31.53 5.28
C GLU A 382 -7.96 30.55 5.30
N LYS A 383 -8.92 30.73 4.38
CA LYS A 383 -10.00 29.76 4.19
C LYS A 383 -9.39 28.41 3.80
N VAL A 384 -9.62 27.42 4.66
CA VAL A 384 -9.41 26.00 4.36
C VAL A 384 -10.30 25.67 3.17
N SER A 385 -9.69 25.32 2.04
CA SER A 385 -10.40 24.93 0.83
C SER A 385 -10.88 23.48 1.00
N GLY A 386 -11.99 23.31 1.70
CA GLY A 386 -12.78 22.09 1.69
C GLY A 386 -13.58 22.00 0.40
N GLU A 387 -12.90 21.85 -0.74
CA GLU A 387 -13.58 21.58 -2.01
C GLU A 387 -13.78 20.08 -2.11
N SER A 388 -15.01 19.57 -2.05
CA SER A 388 -15.32 18.15 -2.29
C SER A 388 -14.60 17.57 -3.54
N GLN A 389 -14.33 18.43 -4.53
CA GLN A 389 -13.55 18.10 -5.73
C GLN A 389 -12.11 17.65 -5.42
N ILE A 390 -11.40 18.27 -4.47
CA ILE A 390 -10.01 17.86 -4.15
C ILE A 390 -9.98 16.46 -3.54
N PHE A 391 -10.89 16.15 -2.62
CA PHE A 391 -10.94 14.83 -1.99
C PHE A 391 -11.21 13.73 -3.02
N ASN A 392 -12.16 13.96 -3.93
CA ASN A 392 -12.41 13.04 -5.04
C ASN A 392 -11.18 12.84 -5.92
N HIS A 393 -10.43 13.90 -6.23
CA HIS A 393 -9.18 13.79 -7.00
C HIS A 393 -8.11 12.98 -6.26
N LEU A 394 -7.89 13.24 -4.96
CA LEU A 394 -6.95 12.48 -4.13
C LEU A 394 -7.28 10.98 -4.12
N ILE A 395 -8.55 10.64 -3.90
CA ILE A 395 -9.05 9.25 -3.89
C ILE A 395 -8.86 8.61 -5.27
N ASN A 396 -9.14 9.34 -6.35
CA ASN A 396 -9.00 8.82 -7.70
C ASN A 396 -7.54 8.51 -8.06
N GLN A 397 -6.59 9.38 -7.69
CA GLN A 397 -5.17 9.13 -7.93
C GLN A 397 -4.62 7.98 -7.08
N GLU A 398 -5.05 7.86 -5.83
CA GLU A 398 -4.70 6.73 -4.95
C GLU A 398 -5.18 5.40 -5.57
N ARG A 399 -6.47 5.31 -5.94
CA ARG A 399 -7.05 4.11 -6.58
C ARG A 399 -6.38 3.79 -7.91
N LYS A 400 -5.96 4.81 -8.65
CA LYS A 400 -5.22 4.65 -9.90
C LYS A 400 -3.84 4.03 -9.63
N SER A 401 -3.14 4.47 -8.59
CA SER A 401 -1.86 3.87 -8.17
C SER A 401 -2.03 2.40 -7.80
N GLU A 402 -3.00 2.07 -6.93
CA GLU A 402 -3.29 0.67 -6.54
C GLU A 402 -3.59 -0.22 -7.77
N LYS A 403 -4.41 0.29 -8.69
CA LYS A 403 -4.78 -0.43 -9.92
C LYS A 403 -3.57 -0.70 -10.81
N LEU A 404 -2.68 0.27 -10.94
CA LEU A 404 -1.48 0.15 -11.76
C LEU A 404 -0.48 -0.85 -11.18
N GLU A 405 -0.23 -0.78 -9.88
CA GLU A 405 0.62 -1.74 -9.17
C GLU A 405 0.11 -3.17 -9.38
N ARG A 406 -1.20 -3.39 -9.15
CA ARG A 406 -1.85 -4.68 -9.41
C ARG A 406 -1.69 -5.12 -10.86
N ASN A 407 -1.95 -4.24 -11.83
CA ASN A 407 -1.85 -4.57 -13.25
C ASN A 407 -0.42 -4.99 -13.65
N ILE A 408 0.59 -4.26 -13.15
CA ILE A 408 2.00 -4.56 -13.40
C ILE A 408 2.36 -5.93 -12.81
N LEU A 409 1.91 -6.22 -11.59
CA LEU A 409 2.11 -7.52 -10.94
C LEU A 409 1.46 -8.67 -11.73
N LEU A 410 0.24 -8.51 -12.22
CA LEU A 410 -0.44 -9.51 -13.05
C LEU A 410 0.29 -9.76 -14.37
N LYS A 411 0.79 -8.70 -15.02
CA LYS A 411 1.59 -8.82 -16.25
C LYS A 411 2.96 -9.48 -15.97
N ALA A 412 3.59 -9.16 -14.84
CA ALA A 412 4.81 -9.82 -14.37
C ALA A 412 4.59 -11.32 -14.21
N CYS A 413 3.50 -11.73 -13.55
CA CYS A 413 3.13 -13.13 -13.39
C CYS A 413 2.96 -13.83 -14.74
N CYS A 414 2.28 -13.20 -15.71
CA CYS A 414 2.14 -13.74 -17.06
C CYS A 414 3.48 -14.03 -17.74
N LEU A 415 4.47 -13.13 -17.58
CA LEU A 415 5.81 -13.31 -18.12
C LEU A 415 6.57 -14.47 -17.44
N VAL A 416 6.42 -14.63 -16.12
CA VAL A 416 7.00 -15.77 -15.38
C VAL A 416 6.37 -17.10 -15.82
N LEU A 417 5.04 -17.17 -15.87
CA LEU A 417 4.31 -18.39 -16.26
C LEU A 417 4.64 -18.85 -17.68
N LYS A 418 4.82 -17.92 -18.63
CA LYS A 418 5.25 -18.25 -20.00
C LYS A 418 6.62 -18.94 -20.04
N LYS A 419 7.51 -18.63 -19.11
CA LYS A 419 8.85 -19.24 -19.01
C LYS A 419 8.80 -20.62 -18.33
N GLN A 420 7.98 -20.78 -17.30
CA GLN A 420 7.92 -22.01 -16.49
C GLN A 420 7.40 -23.24 -17.28
N LYS A 421 6.51 -23.05 -18.26
CA LYS A 421 5.91 -24.13 -19.07
C LYS A 421 5.38 -25.34 -18.27
N LYS A 422 5.00 -25.15 -16.98
CA LYS A 422 4.41 -26.22 -16.15
C LYS A 422 3.11 -26.72 -16.80
N LYS A 423 2.88 -28.03 -16.74
CA LYS A 423 1.68 -28.68 -17.33
C LYS A 423 0.43 -28.61 -16.44
N LYS A 424 0.59 -28.45 -15.12
CA LYS A 424 -0.48 -28.38 -14.13
C LYS A 424 -0.15 -27.30 -13.09
N TYR A 425 -1.18 -26.61 -12.62
CA TYR A 425 -1.12 -25.59 -11.58
C TYR A 425 -2.20 -25.88 -10.53
N SER A 426 -2.06 -25.28 -9.36
CA SER A 426 -3.10 -25.26 -8.32
C SER A 426 -3.48 -23.83 -7.98
N GLY A 427 -4.70 -23.66 -7.48
CA GLY A 427 -5.21 -22.39 -7.01
C GLY A 427 -6.55 -22.57 -6.34
N PHE A 428 -7.23 -21.45 -6.15
CA PHE A 428 -8.49 -21.40 -5.43
C PHE A 428 -9.51 -20.60 -6.21
N ILE A 429 -10.77 -21.03 -6.16
CA ILE A 429 -11.86 -20.30 -6.79
C ILE A 429 -12.05 -18.96 -6.05
N ASP A 430 -11.85 -17.86 -6.76
CA ASP A 430 -11.87 -16.49 -6.22
C ASP A 430 -13.21 -15.78 -6.48
N GLY A 431 -13.98 -16.26 -7.46
CA GLY A 431 -15.23 -15.63 -7.88
C GLY A 431 -15.87 -16.33 -9.07
N PHE A 432 -17.09 -15.93 -9.36
CA PHE A 432 -17.88 -16.42 -10.48
C PHE A 432 -18.51 -15.26 -11.25
N ASN A 433 -18.90 -15.52 -12.49
CA ASN A 433 -19.89 -14.75 -13.22
C ASN A 433 -20.66 -15.67 -14.15
N GLU A 434 -21.66 -15.13 -14.84
CA GLU A 434 -22.48 -15.86 -15.83
C GLU A 434 -21.67 -16.63 -16.89
N LYS A 435 -20.44 -16.19 -17.17
CA LYS A 435 -19.59 -16.74 -18.23
C LYS A 435 -18.61 -17.80 -17.73
N GLY A 436 -18.36 -17.88 -16.41
CA GLY A 436 -17.37 -18.80 -15.87
C GLY A 436 -16.83 -18.47 -14.48
N ILE A 437 -15.65 -19.04 -14.20
CA ILE A 437 -15.02 -19.13 -12.88
C ILE A 437 -13.70 -18.37 -12.89
N TYR A 438 -13.49 -17.51 -11.91
CA TYR A 438 -12.20 -16.89 -11.62
C TYR A 438 -11.43 -17.75 -10.61
N VAL A 439 -10.15 -18.01 -10.92
CA VAL A 439 -9.25 -18.79 -10.07
C VAL A 439 -8.02 -17.95 -9.75
N LYS A 440 -7.71 -17.79 -8.46
CA LYS A 440 -6.46 -17.20 -7.98
C LYS A 440 -5.38 -18.28 -7.91
N GLY A 441 -4.21 -18.03 -8.47
CA GLY A 441 -3.07 -18.94 -8.40
C GLY A 441 -2.52 -19.09 -6.98
N HIS A 442 -2.06 -20.29 -6.62
CA HIS A 442 -1.51 -20.57 -5.29
C HIS A 442 -0.05 -20.08 -5.14
N GLU A 443 0.83 -20.41 -6.10
CA GLU A 443 2.26 -20.06 -6.02
C GLU A 443 2.56 -18.59 -6.36
N LEU A 444 1.75 -17.98 -7.23
CA LEU A 444 1.92 -16.64 -7.76
C LEU A 444 0.56 -15.92 -7.76
N PRO A 445 0.53 -14.59 -7.52
CA PRO A 445 -0.70 -13.82 -7.33
C PRO A 445 -1.38 -13.45 -8.66
N PHE A 446 -1.57 -14.41 -9.56
CA PHE A 446 -2.29 -14.20 -10.81
C PHE A 446 -3.75 -14.66 -10.70
N TYR A 447 -4.60 -14.11 -11.57
CA TYR A 447 -5.98 -14.56 -11.76
C TYR A 447 -6.12 -15.20 -13.13
N ALA A 448 -6.79 -16.35 -13.17
CA ALA A 448 -7.12 -17.05 -14.39
C ALA A 448 -8.64 -17.24 -14.50
N PHE A 449 -9.13 -17.41 -15.73
CA PHE A 449 -10.55 -17.53 -16.01
C PHE A 449 -10.84 -18.83 -16.76
N GLN A 450 -11.77 -19.62 -16.24
CA GLN A 450 -12.32 -20.82 -16.86
C GLN A 450 -13.73 -20.52 -17.35
N LYS A 451 -13.98 -20.66 -18.65
CA LYS A 451 -15.35 -20.56 -19.20
C LYS A 451 -16.14 -21.82 -18.88
N PHE A 452 -17.43 -21.69 -18.57
CA PHE A 452 -18.30 -22.85 -18.36
C PHE A 452 -18.36 -23.74 -19.60
N ASN A 453 -18.55 -23.17 -20.79
CA ASN A 453 -18.60 -23.91 -22.06
C ASN A 453 -17.27 -24.57 -22.47
N SER A 454 -16.20 -24.38 -21.69
CA SER A 454 -14.90 -25.03 -21.91
C SER A 454 -14.61 -26.13 -20.87
N LEU A 455 -15.53 -26.40 -19.95
CA LEU A 455 -15.51 -27.56 -19.08
C LEU A 455 -16.12 -28.73 -19.85
N SER A 456 -15.40 -29.86 -19.90
CA SER A 456 -15.78 -31.03 -20.70
C SER A 456 -16.52 -32.09 -19.90
N ASP A 457 -16.51 -31.97 -18.59
CA ASP A 457 -17.09 -32.89 -17.62
C ASP A 457 -18.58 -32.63 -17.36
N ASP A 458 -19.02 -31.37 -17.31
CA ASP A 458 -20.44 -31.03 -17.19
C ASP A 458 -20.82 -29.66 -17.76
N PHE A 459 -22.12 -29.40 -17.86
CA PHE A 459 -22.71 -28.08 -18.07
C PHE A 459 -23.01 -27.43 -16.72
N TYR A 460 -22.16 -26.47 -16.35
CA TYR A 460 -22.31 -25.73 -15.10
C TYR A 460 -23.18 -24.49 -15.28
N ILE A 461 -24.11 -24.28 -14.34
CA ILE A 461 -24.90 -23.04 -14.22
C ILE A 461 -24.41 -22.27 -13.00
N PHE A 462 -24.22 -20.96 -13.17
CA PHE A 462 -23.92 -20.06 -12.07
C PHE A 462 -25.19 -19.73 -11.28
N ASP A 463 -25.15 -20.01 -9.97
CA ASP A 463 -26.14 -19.55 -9.01
C ASP A 463 -25.64 -18.24 -8.40
N GLU A 464 -26.33 -17.13 -8.71
CA GLU A 464 -25.93 -15.81 -8.23
C GLU A 464 -26.24 -15.61 -6.73
N ASN A 465 -27.29 -16.25 -6.21
CA ASN A 465 -27.66 -16.12 -4.80
C ASN A 465 -26.64 -16.84 -3.92
N GLU A 466 -26.33 -18.08 -4.29
CA GLU A 466 -25.35 -18.87 -3.57
C GLU A 466 -23.92 -18.48 -3.94
N GLN A 467 -23.66 -17.79 -5.05
CA GLN A 467 -22.30 -17.54 -5.56
C GLN A 467 -21.50 -18.84 -5.79
N CYS A 468 -22.15 -19.86 -6.36
CA CYS A 468 -21.51 -21.13 -6.74
C CYS A 468 -21.87 -21.54 -8.17
N ALA A 469 -21.17 -22.55 -8.70
CA ALA A 469 -21.52 -23.16 -9.98
C ALA A 469 -21.92 -24.62 -9.79
N VAL A 470 -23.07 -25.01 -10.36
CA VAL A 470 -23.65 -26.36 -10.20
C VAL A 470 -23.70 -27.08 -11.54
N GLY A 471 -23.10 -28.26 -11.61
CA GLY A 471 -23.15 -29.15 -12.77
C GLY A 471 -24.55 -29.75 -12.96
N LYS A 472 -25.10 -29.64 -14.17
CA LYS A 472 -26.46 -30.13 -14.47
C LYS A 472 -26.59 -31.65 -14.53
N LYS A 473 -25.52 -32.37 -14.90
CA LYS A 473 -25.56 -33.84 -15.06
C LYS A 473 -25.05 -34.55 -13.81
N ASN A 474 -23.95 -34.09 -13.23
CA ASN A 474 -23.29 -34.74 -12.11
C ASN A 474 -23.66 -34.14 -10.75
N GLY A 475 -24.35 -32.99 -10.73
CA GLY A 475 -24.72 -32.28 -9.49
C GLY A 475 -23.52 -31.70 -8.74
N GLU A 476 -22.33 -31.67 -9.34
CA GLU A 476 -21.12 -31.19 -8.70
C GLU A 476 -21.22 -29.69 -8.44
N VAL A 477 -20.89 -29.29 -7.21
CA VAL A 477 -20.89 -27.89 -6.80
C VAL A 477 -19.45 -27.39 -6.67
N LEU A 478 -19.13 -26.36 -7.44
CA LEU A 478 -17.91 -25.57 -7.33
C LEU A 478 -18.21 -24.32 -6.52
N LYS A 479 -17.51 -24.15 -5.39
CA LYS A 479 -17.77 -23.08 -4.41
C LYS A 479 -16.60 -22.11 -4.30
N LEU A 480 -16.85 -20.92 -3.74
CA LEU A 480 -15.79 -19.95 -3.44
C LEU A 480 -14.79 -20.53 -2.43
N GLY A 481 -13.50 -20.23 -2.63
CA GLY A 481 -12.40 -20.70 -1.80
C GLY A 481 -11.97 -22.14 -2.05
N GLN A 482 -12.71 -22.89 -2.87
CA GLN A 482 -12.42 -24.28 -3.18
C GLN A 482 -11.08 -24.43 -3.91
N LYS A 483 -10.24 -25.35 -3.44
CA LYS A 483 -8.97 -25.70 -4.07
C LYS A 483 -9.20 -26.47 -5.36
N VAL A 484 -8.49 -26.06 -6.41
CA VAL A 484 -8.62 -26.63 -7.76
C VAL A 484 -7.26 -26.85 -8.41
N HIS A 485 -7.18 -27.88 -9.24
CA HIS A 485 -6.11 -28.08 -10.21
C HIS A 485 -6.55 -27.63 -11.59
N PHE A 486 -5.66 -26.96 -12.32
CA PHE A 486 -5.98 -26.47 -13.65
C PHE A 486 -4.80 -26.50 -14.63
N LYS A 487 -5.13 -26.39 -15.91
CA LYS A 487 -4.17 -26.25 -17.00
C LYS A 487 -4.39 -24.91 -17.70
N ILE A 488 -3.31 -24.18 -17.93
CA ILE A 488 -3.37 -22.90 -18.64
C ILE A 488 -3.44 -23.15 -20.15
N LYS A 489 -4.45 -22.57 -20.81
CA LYS A 489 -4.64 -22.61 -22.27
C LYS A 489 -3.91 -21.46 -22.95
N LEU A 490 -4.12 -20.25 -22.44
CA LEU A 490 -3.64 -19.02 -23.06
C LEU A 490 -3.19 -18.03 -21.99
N ILE A 491 -2.04 -17.40 -22.24
CA ILE A 491 -1.50 -16.31 -21.41
C ILE A 491 -1.38 -15.06 -22.28
N ASN A 492 -2.20 -14.05 -22.00
CA ASN A 492 -2.09 -12.74 -22.61
C ASN A 492 -1.33 -11.77 -21.69
N SER A 493 -0.04 -11.60 -21.96
CA SER A 493 0.84 -10.72 -21.18
C SER A 493 0.56 -9.23 -21.37
N ASN A 494 -0.17 -8.83 -22.41
CA ASN A 494 -0.44 -7.41 -22.68
C ASN A 494 -1.51 -6.86 -21.73
N ASN A 495 -2.49 -7.68 -21.37
CA ASN A 495 -3.60 -7.31 -20.49
C ASN A 495 -3.63 -8.10 -19.16
N GLY A 496 -2.63 -8.95 -18.89
CA GLY A 496 -2.53 -9.73 -17.66
C GLY A 496 -3.59 -10.84 -17.52
N LYS A 497 -4.26 -11.23 -18.61
CA LYS A 497 -5.35 -12.23 -18.58
C LYS A 497 -4.84 -13.63 -18.91
N ILE A 498 -5.34 -14.62 -18.16
CA ILE A 498 -5.02 -16.03 -18.33
C ILE A 498 -6.32 -16.81 -18.52
N LEU A 499 -6.38 -17.66 -19.55
CA LEU A 499 -7.50 -18.57 -19.80
C LEU A 499 -7.09 -20.00 -19.50
N LEU A 500 -8.01 -20.73 -18.88
CA LEU A 500 -7.84 -22.13 -18.51
C LEU A 500 -8.39 -23.06 -19.60
N ASN A 501 -7.80 -24.25 -19.73
CA ASN A 501 -8.27 -25.31 -20.61
C ASN A 501 -9.09 -26.36 -19.86
N SER A 502 -8.79 -26.54 -18.58
CA SER A 502 -9.43 -27.52 -17.72
C SER A 502 -9.27 -27.05 -16.28
N LEU A 503 -10.29 -27.32 -15.47
CA LEU A 503 -10.32 -27.10 -14.04
C LEU A 503 -10.91 -28.35 -13.40
N LYS A 504 -10.29 -28.84 -12.34
CA LYS A 504 -10.77 -29.99 -11.56
C LYS A 504 -10.68 -29.66 -10.09
N LYS A 505 -11.72 -30.01 -9.33
CA LYS A 505 -11.69 -29.97 -7.87
C LYS A 505 -10.53 -30.83 -7.35
N VAL A 506 -9.86 -30.34 -6.31
CA VAL A 506 -9.02 -31.20 -5.48
C VAL A 506 -9.97 -31.92 -4.53
N GLU A 507 -10.18 -33.21 -4.74
CA GLU A 507 -10.85 -34.05 -3.74
C GLU A 507 -9.99 -33.99 -2.49
N ASN A 508 -10.60 -33.74 -1.33
CA ASN A 508 -9.86 -33.80 -0.08
C ASN A 508 -9.24 -35.20 -0.03
N ASP A 509 -7.91 -35.28 -0.06
CA ASP A 509 -7.21 -36.44 0.49
C ASP A 509 -7.86 -36.65 1.86
N LYS A 510 -8.53 -37.80 2.03
CA LYS A 510 -9.07 -38.18 3.33
C LYS A 510 -7.93 -38.00 4.33
N LEU A 511 -8.11 -37.05 5.25
CA LEU A 511 -7.24 -36.87 6.41
C LEU A 511 -7.09 -38.18 7.15
#